data_AF-A0A3A9BBW5-F1
#
_entry.id   AF-A0A3A9BBW5-F1
#
_cell.length_a   1.000
_cell.length_b   1.000
_cell.length_c   1.000
_cell.angle_alpha   90.00
_cell.angle_beta   90.00
_cell.angle_gamma   90.00
#
_symmetry.space_group_name_H-M   'P 1'
#
loop_
_entity.id
_entity.type
_entity.pdbx_description
1 polymer ?
#
loop_
_entity_poly.entity_id
_entity_poly.type
_entity_poly.pdbx_seq_one_letter_code
_entity_poly.pdbx_strand_id
1 'polypeptide(L)'
;MDKDTLINNLLANYGKYGVTRAELEPIIDDGIQNYDLSLEAIYSGLRMSLASAFNEHEYFSLDDVMAITGESREELLQRIEQCRKELIEAGENPDEYFKSVEPQRAAVYYFPNGLH
;
A
#
# COMPACT_ATOMS: atom_id res chain seq x y z
N MET A 1 7.67 -9.78 -3.33
CA MET A 1 8.77 -8.82 -3.03
C MET A 1 9.71 -9.47 -2.01
N ASP A 2 11.00 -9.11 -1.93
CA ASP A 2 11.88 -9.58 -0.83
C ASP A 2 12.02 -8.53 0.29
N LYS A 3 12.56 -8.95 1.45
CA LYS A 3 12.70 -8.10 2.64
C LYS A 3 13.56 -6.85 2.38
N ASP A 4 14.65 -6.98 1.64
CA ASP A 4 15.54 -5.84 1.37
C ASP A 4 14.88 -4.82 0.46
N THR A 5 14.16 -5.28 -0.57
CA THR A 5 13.36 -4.43 -1.45
C THR A 5 12.28 -3.70 -0.67
N LEU A 6 11.59 -4.39 0.24
CA LEU A 6 10.59 -3.79 1.13
C LEU A 6 11.21 -2.66 1.96
N ILE A 7 12.32 -2.91 2.65
CA ILE A 7 13.01 -1.91 3.48
C ILE A 7 13.46 -0.73 2.63
N ASN A 8 14.08 -0.99 1.48
CA ASN A 8 14.58 0.08 0.61
C ASN A 8 13.43 0.95 0.09
N ASN A 9 12.28 0.37 -0.25
CA ASN A 9 11.10 1.11 -0.65
C ASN A 9 10.55 1.99 0.48
N LEU A 10 10.48 1.47 1.72
CA LEU A 10 10.06 2.26 2.87
C LEU A 10 11.03 3.41 3.16
N LEU A 11 12.34 3.16 3.08
CA LEU A 11 13.36 4.19 3.31
C LEU A 11 13.37 5.25 2.21
N ALA A 12 13.08 4.88 0.95
CA ALA A 12 12.96 5.84 -0.14
C ALA A 12 11.86 6.89 0.12
N ASN A 13 10.76 6.48 0.74
CA ASN A 13 9.62 7.36 1.02
C ASN A 13 9.72 8.05 2.39
N TYR A 14 10.17 7.32 3.42
CA TYR A 14 10.09 7.76 4.82
C TYR A 14 11.44 8.03 5.47
N GLY A 15 12.56 7.70 4.83
CA GLY A 15 13.89 7.95 5.38
C GLY A 15 14.16 9.44 5.65
N LYS A 16 13.51 10.34 4.89
CA LYS A 16 13.53 11.80 5.12
C LYS A 16 12.99 12.23 6.50
N TYR A 17 12.20 11.36 7.15
CA TYR A 17 11.66 11.58 8.49
C TYR A 17 12.51 10.97 9.60
N GLY A 18 13.70 10.44 9.27
CA GLY A 18 14.59 9.79 10.22
C GLY A 18 14.31 8.31 10.43
N VAL A 19 13.37 7.71 9.69
CA VAL A 19 13.15 6.26 9.70
C VAL A 19 14.40 5.55 9.22
N THR A 20 14.88 4.59 10.00
CA THR A 20 16.10 3.83 9.72
C THR A 20 15.82 2.35 9.47
N ARG A 21 16.75 1.69 8.76
CA ARG A 21 16.74 0.23 8.60
C ARG A 21 16.73 -0.49 9.96
N ALA A 22 17.48 0.01 10.93
CA ALA A 22 17.59 -0.58 12.27
C ALA A 22 16.27 -0.57 13.04
N GLU A 23 15.37 0.36 12.74
CA GLU A 23 14.02 0.40 13.31
C GLU A 23 13.05 -0.49 12.54
N LEU A 24 13.17 -0.56 11.21
CA LEU A 24 12.27 -1.34 10.36
C LEU A 24 12.53 -2.85 10.43
N GLU A 25 13.79 -3.27 10.42
CA GLU A 25 14.16 -4.70 10.37
C GLU A 25 13.54 -5.52 11.49
N PRO A 26 13.63 -5.11 12.78
CA PRO A 26 13.03 -5.87 13.87
C PRO A 26 11.50 -5.99 13.75
N ILE A 27 10.82 -4.93 13.28
CA ILE A 27 9.36 -4.94 13.12
C ILE A 27 8.96 -5.91 12.01
N ILE A 28 9.71 -5.93 10.90
CA ILE A 28 9.46 -6.85 9.79
C ILE A 28 9.72 -8.29 10.24
N ASP A 29 10.82 -8.53 10.94
CA ASP A 29 11.15 -9.87 11.45
C ASP A 29 10.10 -10.37 12.44
N ASP A 30 9.61 -9.50 13.33
CA ASP A 30 8.55 -9.81 14.29
C ASP A 30 7.24 -10.19 13.56
N GLY A 31 6.85 -9.41 12.55
CA GLY A 31 5.68 -9.71 11.71
C GLY A 31 5.74 -11.07 11.02
N ILE A 32 6.91 -11.46 10.52
CA ILE A 32 7.11 -12.76 9.87
C ILE A 32 7.12 -13.88 10.90
N GLN A 33 7.90 -13.74 11.98
CA GLN A 33 8.20 -14.84 12.90
C GLN A 33 7.08 -15.10 13.90
N ASN A 34 6.42 -14.04 14.38
CA ASN A 34 5.46 -14.14 15.48
C ASN A 34 4.00 -14.05 15.02
N TYR A 35 3.75 -13.51 13.82
CA TYR A 35 2.39 -13.27 13.32
C TYR A 35 2.11 -13.93 11.96
N ASP A 36 3.09 -14.65 11.38
CA ASP A 36 2.99 -15.34 10.08
C ASP A 36 2.45 -14.43 8.95
N LEU A 37 2.79 -13.13 9.03
CA LEU A 37 2.35 -12.15 8.05
C LEU A 37 3.16 -12.27 6.75
N SER A 38 2.47 -12.11 5.62
CA SER A 38 3.15 -11.99 4.33
C SER A 38 3.93 -10.67 4.26
N LEU A 39 4.97 -10.64 3.42
CA LEU A 39 5.74 -9.42 3.17
C LEU A 39 4.86 -8.31 2.60
N GLU A 40 3.87 -8.66 1.80
CA GLU A 40 2.87 -7.73 1.26
C GLU A 40 2.03 -7.10 2.39
N ALA A 41 1.53 -7.91 3.34
CA ALA A 41 0.78 -7.41 4.49
C ALA A 41 1.63 -6.48 5.37
N ILE A 42 2.88 -6.88 5.64
CA ILE A 42 3.84 -6.08 6.42
C ILE A 42 4.13 -4.76 5.71
N TYR A 43 4.40 -4.78 4.41
CA TYR A 43 4.70 -3.58 3.65
C TYR A 43 3.53 -2.60 3.64
N SER A 44 2.33 -3.07 3.33
CA SER A 44 1.12 -2.25 3.28
C SER A 44 0.75 -1.70 4.66
N GLY A 45 0.89 -2.51 5.72
CA GLY A 45 0.67 -2.08 7.10
C GLY A 45 1.67 -1.02 7.56
N LEU A 46 2.96 -1.20 7.25
CA LEU A 46 3.99 -0.21 7.58
C LEU A 46 3.78 1.10 6.80
N ARG A 47 3.46 1.03 5.52
CA ARG A 47 3.09 2.21 4.72
C ARG A 47 1.93 2.97 5.36
N MET A 48 0.85 2.28 5.74
CA MET A 48 -0.31 2.89 6.39
C MET A 48 0.06 3.54 7.73
N SER A 49 0.84 2.86 8.57
CA SER A 49 1.25 3.36 9.88
C SER A 49 2.17 4.57 9.77
N LEU A 50 3.16 4.52 8.87
CA LEU A 50 4.11 5.62 8.64
C LEU A 50 3.44 6.82 7.97
N ALA A 51 2.57 6.60 6.99
CA ALA A 51 1.79 7.67 6.36
C ALA A 51 0.97 8.44 7.40
N SER A 52 0.27 7.70 8.27
CA SER A 52 -0.48 8.27 9.39
C SER A 52 0.42 9.05 10.36
N ALA A 53 1.55 8.45 10.79
CA ALA A 53 2.48 9.05 11.74
C ALA A 53 3.10 10.36 11.25
N PHE A 54 3.36 10.47 9.95
CA PHE A 54 3.98 11.66 9.33
C PHE A 54 2.98 12.55 8.59
N ASN A 55 1.68 12.27 8.67
CA ASN A 55 0.61 12.99 7.98
C ASN A 55 0.84 13.10 6.46
N GLU A 56 1.34 12.02 5.86
CA GLU A 56 1.51 11.85 4.42
C GLU A 56 0.26 11.23 3.81
N HIS A 57 -0.08 11.64 2.58
CA HIS A 57 -1.17 11.04 1.84
C HIS A 57 -0.65 9.93 0.94
N GLU A 58 -1.14 8.70 1.15
CA GLU A 58 -0.82 7.56 0.30
C GLU A 58 -2.08 6.89 -0.26
N TYR A 59 -1.92 6.34 -1.47
CA TYR A 59 -2.94 5.49 -2.08
C TYR A 59 -2.64 4.01 -1.81
N PHE A 60 -3.70 3.28 -1.52
CA PHE A 60 -3.69 1.84 -1.32
C PHE A 60 -4.63 1.20 -2.34
N SER A 61 -4.13 0.19 -3.03
CA SER A 61 -4.93 -0.64 -3.91
C SER A 61 -5.83 -1.58 -3.10
N LEU A 62 -6.79 -2.22 -3.77
CA LEU A 62 -7.59 -3.28 -3.14
C LEU A 62 -6.71 -4.41 -2.60
N ASP A 63 -5.68 -4.79 -3.36
CA ASP A 63 -4.76 -5.87 -2.96
C ASP A 63 -3.99 -5.50 -1.70
N ASP A 64 -3.57 -4.23 -1.56
CA ASP A 64 -2.90 -3.74 -0.35
C ASP A 64 -3.82 -3.86 0.88
N VAL A 65 -5.08 -3.44 0.72
CA VAL A 65 -6.07 -3.50 1.82
C VAL A 65 -6.42 -4.93 2.15
N MET A 66 -6.63 -5.79 1.15
CA MET A 66 -6.88 -7.22 1.34
C MET A 66 -5.72 -7.90 2.08
N ALA A 67 -4.47 -7.54 1.75
CA ALA A 67 -3.31 -8.10 2.44
C ALA A 67 -3.27 -7.73 3.93
N ILE A 68 -3.75 -6.53 4.30
CA ILE A 68 -3.80 -6.07 5.70
C ILE A 68 -5.00 -6.67 6.44
N THR A 69 -6.19 -6.68 5.83
CA THR A 69 -7.44 -7.01 6.52
C THR A 69 -7.81 -8.49 6.43
N GLY A 70 -7.26 -9.21 5.47
CA GLY A 70 -7.66 -10.58 5.15
C GLY A 70 -9.04 -10.69 4.49
N GLU A 71 -9.69 -9.58 4.18
CA GLU A 71 -10.98 -9.56 3.48
C GLU A 71 -10.82 -10.08 2.05
N SER A 72 -11.88 -10.71 1.54
CA SER A 72 -12.01 -10.99 0.12
C SER A 72 -12.23 -9.70 -0.68
N ARG A 73 -11.96 -9.77 -1.98
CA ARG A 73 -12.21 -8.66 -2.91
C ARG A 73 -13.67 -8.25 -2.91
N GLU A 74 -14.58 -9.21 -2.85
CA GLU A 74 -16.02 -9.00 -2.84
C GLU A 74 -16.48 -8.25 -1.57
N GLU A 75 -16.00 -8.68 -0.39
CA GLU A 75 -16.31 -8.02 0.89
C GLU A 75 -15.80 -6.57 0.88
N LEU A 76 -14.56 -6.36 0.43
CA LEU A 76 -13.97 -5.03 0.37
C LEU A 76 -14.74 -4.11 -0.58
N LEU A 77 -15.16 -4.61 -1.74
CA LEU A 77 -15.98 -3.84 -2.69
C LEU A 77 -17.36 -3.51 -2.11
N GLN A 78 -18.01 -4.44 -1.42
CA GLN A 78 -19.27 -4.16 -0.75
C GLN A 78 -19.12 -3.08 0.33
N ARG A 79 -18.03 -3.13 1.09
CA ARG A 79 -17.70 -2.10 2.09
C ARG A 79 -17.45 -0.74 1.45
N ILE A 80 -16.72 -0.68 0.34
CA ILE A 80 -16.51 0.56 -0.43
C ILE A 80 -17.84 1.12 -0.92
N GLU A 81 -18.70 0.30 -1.53
CA GLU A 81 -20.02 0.73 -2.00
C GLU A 81 -20.90 1.27 -0.87
N GLN A 82 -20.84 0.66 0.32
CA GLN A 82 -21.55 1.15 1.50
C GLN A 82 -21.01 2.52 1.95
N CYS A 83 -19.69 2.67 2.08
CA CYS A 83 -19.08 3.96 2.41
C CYS A 83 -19.41 5.04 1.38
N ARG A 84 -19.45 4.70 0.08
CA ARG A 84 -19.83 5.65 -0.98
C ARG A 84 -21.25 6.18 -0.78
N LYS A 85 -22.21 5.33 -0.38
CA LYS A 85 -23.59 5.77 -0.09
C LYS A 85 -23.64 6.71 1.11
N GLU A 86 -22.94 6.37 2.20
CA GLU A 86 -22.89 7.17 3.43
C GLU A 86 -22.31 8.57 3.16
N LEU A 87 -21.25 8.66 2.35
CA LEU A 87 -20.65 9.93 1.94
C LEU A 87 -21.63 10.79 1.13
N ILE A 88 -22.37 10.18 0.19
CA ILE A 88 -23.40 10.89 -0.59
C ILE A 88 -24.51 11.40 0.34
N GLU A 89 -24.97 10.59 1.29
CA GLU A 89 -25.99 10.97 2.28
C GLU A 89 -25.53 12.11 3.18
N ALA A 90 -24.24 12.17 3.51
CA ALA A 90 -23.61 13.27 4.24
C ALA A 90 -23.38 14.53 3.39
N GLY A 91 -23.65 14.49 2.08
CA GLY A 91 -23.42 15.60 1.14
C GLY A 91 -21.97 15.72 0.67
N GLU A 92 -21.16 14.68 0.85
CA GLU A 92 -19.77 14.60 0.41
C GLU A 92 -19.64 13.91 -0.96
N ASN A 93 -18.52 14.16 -1.65
CA ASN A 93 -18.20 13.48 -2.90
C ASN A 93 -17.34 12.23 -2.63
N PRO A 94 -17.84 11.00 -2.85
CA PRO A 94 -17.07 9.78 -2.58
C PRO A 94 -15.81 9.62 -3.43
N ASP A 95 -15.72 10.29 -4.58
CA ASP A 95 -14.54 10.23 -5.45
C ASP A 95 -13.33 10.96 -4.87
N GLU A 96 -13.51 11.78 -3.82
CA GLU A 96 -12.39 12.31 -3.05
C GLU A 96 -11.70 11.24 -2.19
N TYR A 97 -12.43 10.19 -1.81
CA TYR A 97 -11.97 9.11 -0.93
C TYR A 97 -11.59 7.85 -1.71
N PHE A 98 -12.38 7.50 -2.73
CA PHE A 98 -12.19 6.30 -3.55
C PHE A 98 -11.84 6.68 -4.98
N LYS A 99 -10.57 7.06 -5.18
CA LYS A 99 -10.07 7.53 -6.49
C LYS A 99 -9.81 6.36 -7.43
N SER A 100 -10.37 6.44 -8.64
CA SER A 100 -9.89 5.61 -9.75
C SER A 100 -8.57 6.21 -10.24
N VAL A 101 -7.46 5.59 -9.86
CA VAL A 101 -6.13 5.99 -10.34
C VAL A 101 -5.85 5.17 -11.59
N GLU A 102 -5.68 5.82 -12.74
CA GLU A 102 -5.22 5.11 -13.93
C GLU A 102 -3.85 4.46 -13.62
N PRO A 103 -3.67 3.15 -13.86
CA PRO A 103 -2.38 2.53 -13.66
C PRO A 103 -1.35 3.25 -14.54
N GLN A 104 -0.25 3.66 -13.93
CA GLN A 104 0.83 4.34 -14.62
C GLN A 104 1.31 3.41 -15.75
N ARG A 105 0.99 3.75 -17.01
CA ARG A 105 1.35 2.92 -18.15
C ARG A 105 2.87 2.85 -18.23
N ALA A 106 3.43 1.65 -18.07
CA ALA A 106 4.84 1.44 -18.34
C ALA A 106 5.13 1.82 -19.81
N ALA A 107 6.22 2.54 -20.03
CA ALA A 107 6.67 2.82 -21.40
C ALA A 107 7.04 1.49 -22.07
N VAL A 108 6.32 1.16 -23.15
CA VAL A 108 6.60 -0.04 -23.96
C VAL A 108 7.58 0.36 -25.06
N TYR A 109 8.76 -0.25 -25.04
CA TYR A 109 9.80 -0.02 -26.05
C TYR A 109 9.90 -1.22 -26.98
N TYR A 110 9.91 -0.98 -28.28
CA TYR A 110 10.17 -1.99 -29.30
C TYR A 110 11.64 -1.94 -29.72
N PHE A 111 12.34 -3.07 -29.61
CA PHE A 111 13.74 -3.21 -29.99
C PHE A 111 13.85 -4.02 -31.29
N PRO A 112 13.94 -3.39 -32.47
CA PRO A 112 13.91 -4.09 -33.76
C PRO A 112 15.07 -5.08 -33.96
N ASN A 113 16.19 -4.88 -33.27
CA ASN A 113 17.39 -5.74 -33.36
C ASN A 113 17.60 -6.61 -32.10
N GLY A 114 16.63 -6.63 -31.18
CA GLY A 114 16.78 -7.27 -29.87
C GLY A 114 17.50 -6.40 -28.83
N LEU A 115 17.64 -6.94 -27.62
CA LEU A 115 18.46 -6.35 -26.55
C LEU A 115 19.91 -6.83 -26.75
N HIS A 116 20.84 -5.91 -26.98
CA HIS A 116 22.28 -6.19 -27.11
C HIS A 116 22.99 -6.07 -25.77
#